data_AF-A0A1G1IN18-F1
#
_entry.id   AF-A0A1G1IN18-F1
#
_cell.length_a   1.000
_cell.length_b   1.000
_cell.length_c   1.000
_cell.angle_alpha   90.00
_cell.angle_beta   90.00
_cell.angle_gamma   90.00
#
_symmetry.space_group_name_H-M   'P 1'
#
loop_
_entity.id
_entity.type
_entity.pdbx_description
1 polymer ?
#
loop_
_entity_poly.entity_id
_entity_poly.type
_entity_poly.pdbx_seq_one_letter_code
_entity_poly.pdbx_strand_id
1 'polypeptide(L)'
;MKKLLNVFIALLVVLAAASVYFTFVKPVEFSNLIKREGVSRYAELVMVLPDDLAWIRGVMAPGEESKNVYGDTDWKLLGFEEVSLGGKSYAVANIKVKIVEFSSGILKYGKYTLVEGNKIYFIDSHHFLEGRIYKYKVLDEKAPF
;
A
#
# COMPACT_ATOMS: atom_id res chain seq x y z
N MET A 1 5.02 4.71 -58.39
CA MET A 1 5.10 5.98 -57.63
C MET A 1 3.77 6.44 -57.04
N LYS A 2 2.71 6.71 -57.84
CA LYS A 2 1.44 7.28 -57.32
C LYS A 2 0.74 6.43 -56.22
N LYS A 3 0.73 5.10 -56.36
CA LYS A 3 0.12 4.21 -55.35
C LYS A 3 0.85 4.23 -54.00
N LEU A 4 2.18 4.32 -54.02
CA LEU A 4 3.00 4.35 -52.80
C LEU A 4 2.80 5.65 -52.03
N LEU A 5 2.70 6.77 -52.76
CA LEU A 5 2.43 8.09 -52.18
C LEU A 5 1.07 8.13 -51.48
N ASN A 6 0.03 7.57 -52.10
CA ASN A 6 -1.30 7.52 -51.51
C ASN A 6 -1.35 6.68 -50.23
N VAL A 7 -0.62 5.56 -50.18
CA VAL A 7 -0.50 4.73 -48.97
C VAL A 7 0.22 5.51 -47.87
N PHE A 8 1.29 6.25 -48.22
CA PHE A 8 2.04 7.05 -47.26
C PHE A 8 1.20 8.19 -46.66
N ILE A 9 0.41 8.87 -47.50
CA ILE A 9 -0.53 9.92 -47.07
C ILE A 9 -1.61 9.34 -46.15
N ALA A 10 -2.20 8.20 -46.51
CA ALA A 10 -3.20 7.54 -45.67
C ALA A 10 -2.63 7.18 -44.29
N LEU A 11 -1.40 6.65 -44.25
CA LEU A 11 -0.70 6.34 -43.00
C LEU A 11 -0.46 7.58 -42.15
N LEU A 12 -0.03 8.69 -42.77
CA LEU A 12 0.16 9.97 -42.08
C LEU A 12 -1.13 10.50 -41.45
N VAL A 13 -2.25 10.41 -42.18
CA VAL A 13 -3.56 10.84 -41.67
C VAL A 13 -3.99 9.97 -40.49
N VAL A 14 -3.81 8.65 -40.57
CA VAL A 14 -4.12 7.72 -39.47
C VAL A 14 -3.24 8.01 -38.25
N LEU A 15 -1.94 8.24 -38.44
CA LEU A 15 -1.01 8.61 -37.37
C LEU A 15 -1.37 9.94 -36.70
N ALA A 16 -1.75 10.95 -37.49
CA ALA A 16 -2.19 12.24 -36.97
C ALA A 16 -3.49 12.11 -36.16
N ALA A 17 -4.48 11.38 -36.69
CA ALA A 17 -5.72 11.11 -35.97
C ALA A 17 -5.48 10.34 -34.67
N ALA A 18 -4.60 9.33 -34.69
CA ALA A 18 -4.20 8.58 -33.51
C ALA A 18 -3.51 9.49 -32.48
N SER A 19 -2.60 10.37 -32.92
CA SER A 19 -1.91 11.32 -32.03
C SER A 19 -2.90 12.25 -31.32
N VAL A 20 -3.87 12.82 -32.05
CA VAL A 20 -4.91 13.67 -31.46
C VAL A 20 -5.77 12.87 -30.47
N TYR A 21 -6.21 11.67 -30.85
CA TYR A 21 -6.99 10.79 -29.98
C TYR A 21 -6.23 10.45 -28.69
N PHE A 22 -4.96 10.08 -28.80
CA PHE A 22 -4.09 9.76 -27.67
C PHE A 22 -3.62 10.97 -26.86
N THR A 23 -3.86 12.20 -27.33
CA THR A 23 -3.54 13.43 -26.60
C THR A 23 -4.76 13.94 -25.84
N PHE A 24 -5.95 13.94 -26.48
CA PHE A 24 -7.14 14.62 -25.94
C PHE A 24 -8.25 13.69 -25.49
N VAL A 25 -8.38 12.49 -26.07
CA VAL A 25 -9.52 11.58 -25.79
C VAL A 25 -9.10 10.48 -24.82
N LYS A 26 -7.96 9.84 -25.07
CA LYS A 26 -7.36 8.84 -24.19
C LYS A 26 -5.87 9.16 -24.03
N PRO A 27 -5.52 10.16 -23.19
CA PRO A 27 -4.14 10.50 -22.89
C PRO A 27 -3.33 9.22 -22.68
N VAL A 28 -2.24 9.01 -23.42
CA VAL A 28 -1.34 7.91 -23.09
C VAL A 28 -0.85 8.16 -21.69
N GLU A 29 -1.21 7.27 -20.76
CA GLU A 29 -0.91 7.41 -19.33
C GLU A 29 0.59 7.18 -19.01
N PHE A 30 1.50 7.80 -19.77
CA PHE A 30 2.90 7.86 -19.36
C PHE A 30 3.06 8.59 -18.01
N SER A 31 2.09 9.43 -17.60
CA SER A 31 2.10 10.08 -16.29
C SER A 31 1.86 9.13 -15.11
N ASN A 32 1.25 7.96 -15.33
CA ASN A 32 1.13 6.94 -14.29
C ASN A 32 2.40 6.08 -14.14
N LEU A 33 3.28 6.10 -15.15
CA LEU A 33 4.59 5.44 -15.10
C LEU A 33 5.70 6.35 -14.57
N ILE A 34 5.56 7.68 -14.68
CA ILE A 34 6.39 8.65 -13.95
C ILE A 34 5.69 9.00 -12.62
N LYS A 35 5.22 7.99 -11.89
CA LYS A 35 5.07 8.16 -10.44
C LYS A 35 6.49 8.23 -9.92
N ARG A 36 6.90 9.36 -9.33
CA ARG A 36 8.11 9.40 -8.49
C ARG A 36 8.02 8.21 -7.55
N GLU A 37 8.82 7.18 -7.79
CA GLU A 37 8.69 5.90 -7.12
C GLU A 37 8.83 6.16 -5.62
N GLY A 38 7.75 5.93 -4.89
CA GLY A 38 7.83 5.99 -3.44
C GLY A 38 8.82 4.93 -2.97
N VAL A 39 9.63 5.26 -1.99
CA VAL A 39 10.62 4.31 -1.48
C VAL A 39 9.89 3.31 -0.58
N SER A 40 9.97 2.03 -0.91
CA SER A 40 9.42 0.97 -0.07
C SER A 40 10.33 0.70 1.13
N ARG A 41 9.75 0.74 2.33
CA ARG A 41 10.44 0.42 3.59
C ARG A 41 9.54 -0.45 4.46
N TYR A 42 10.10 -1.03 5.51
CA TYR A 42 9.28 -1.61 6.56
C TYR A 42 9.03 -0.62 7.71
N ALA A 43 7.90 -0.76 8.38
CA ALA A 43 7.62 -0.10 9.63
C ALA A 43 7.02 -1.09 10.63
N GLU A 44 7.34 -0.91 11.91
CA GLU A 44 6.66 -1.57 13.01
C GLU A 44 5.53 -0.66 13.50
N LEU A 45 4.34 -1.22 13.61
CA LEU A 45 3.14 -0.53 13.96
C LEU A 45 2.54 -1.17 15.21
N VAL A 46 2.26 -0.34 16.21
CA VAL A 46 1.50 -0.73 17.40
C VAL A 46 0.06 -0.31 17.14
N MET A 47 -0.84 -1.28 17.04
CA MET A 47 -2.23 -1.05 16.75
C MET A 47 -3.08 -1.38 17.97
N VAL A 48 -3.90 -0.43 18.43
CA VAL A 48 -4.93 -0.70 19.44
C VAL A 48 -6.10 -1.40 18.77
N LEU A 49 -6.43 -2.58 19.28
CA LEU A 49 -7.60 -3.35 18.90
C LEU A 49 -8.82 -2.79 19.65
N PRO A 50 -10.00 -2.75 19.00
CA PRO A 50 -11.25 -2.50 19.70
C PRO A 50 -11.58 -3.69 20.62
N ASP A 51 -12.31 -3.44 21.71
CA ASP A 51 -12.56 -4.43 22.78
C ASP A 51 -13.25 -5.70 22.25
N ASP A 52 -14.09 -5.56 21.22
CA ASP A 52 -14.80 -6.64 20.54
C ASP A 52 -13.89 -7.53 19.68
N LEU A 53 -12.67 -7.08 19.35
CA LEU A 53 -11.65 -7.86 18.63
C LEU A 53 -10.52 -8.35 19.52
N ALA A 54 -10.56 -8.11 20.83
CA ALA A 54 -9.51 -8.56 21.76
C ALA A 54 -9.34 -10.09 21.78
N TRP A 55 -10.38 -10.86 21.44
CA TRP A 55 -10.34 -12.33 21.35
C TRP A 55 -9.41 -12.86 20.25
N ILE A 56 -9.04 -12.04 19.26
CA ILE A 56 -8.22 -12.45 18.12
C ILE A 56 -6.82 -12.92 18.55
N ARG A 57 -6.36 -12.48 19.74
CA ARG A 57 -5.12 -12.94 20.39
C ARG A 57 -5.05 -14.44 20.63
N GLY A 58 -6.21 -15.08 20.81
CA GLY A 58 -6.32 -16.53 21.01
C GLY A 58 -6.44 -17.32 19.72
N VAL A 59 -6.57 -16.64 18.58
CA VAL A 59 -6.81 -17.28 17.26
C VAL A 59 -5.63 -17.08 16.33
N MET A 60 -5.05 -15.88 16.32
CA MET A 60 -3.95 -15.53 15.43
C MET A 60 -2.60 -15.71 16.13
N ALA A 61 -1.75 -16.57 15.58
CA ALA A 61 -0.43 -16.82 16.15
C ALA A 61 0.57 -15.71 15.76
N PRO A 62 1.50 -15.32 16.65
CA PRO A 62 2.65 -14.51 16.27
C PRO A 62 3.42 -15.16 15.12
N GLY A 63 3.79 -14.38 14.11
CA GLY A 63 4.49 -14.86 12.92
C GLY A 63 3.60 -15.00 11.68
N GLU A 64 2.26 -14.98 11.82
CA GLU A 64 1.33 -14.89 10.71
C GLU A 64 1.69 -13.73 9.78
N GLU A 65 1.83 -14.01 8.49
CA GLU A 65 2.26 -13.04 7.49
C GLU A 65 1.43 -13.13 6.21
N SER A 66 1.08 -11.98 5.67
CA SER A 66 0.51 -11.85 4.34
C SER A 66 1.61 -11.48 3.36
N LYS A 67 1.55 -12.06 2.16
CA LYS A 67 2.50 -11.77 1.07
C LYS A 67 1.81 -11.03 -0.06
N ASN A 68 2.54 -10.10 -0.67
CA ASN A 68 2.09 -9.42 -1.88
C ASN A 68 2.21 -10.35 -3.11
N VAL A 69 1.78 -9.85 -4.27
CA VAL A 69 1.84 -10.59 -5.55
C VAL A 69 3.27 -10.95 -6.00
N TYR A 70 4.28 -10.30 -5.43
CA TYR A 70 5.70 -10.54 -5.70
C TYR A 70 6.35 -11.50 -4.70
N GLY A 71 5.61 -11.95 -3.69
CA GLY A 71 6.10 -12.86 -2.64
C GLY A 71 6.77 -12.17 -1.46
N ASP A 72 6.81 -10.84 -1.42
CA ASP A 72 7.32 -10.10 -0.26
C ASP A 72 6.29 -10.05 0.85
N THR A 73 6.76 -9.92 2.10
CA THR A 73 5.89 -9.64 3.24
C THR A 73 5.17 -8.29 3.06
N ASP A 74 3.85 -8.32 2.95
CA ASP A 74 3.00 -7.13 2.97
C ASP A 74 2.78 -6.66 4.41
N TRP A 75 2.40 -7.59 5.28
CA TRP A 75 2.38 -7.37 6.72
C TRP A 75 2.64 -8.69 7.47
N LYS A 76 3.10 -8.57 8.71
CA LYS A 76 3.39 -9.68 9.61
C LYS A 76 3.04 -9.34 11.03
N LEU A 77 2.26 -10.18 11.68
CA LEU A 77 1.99 -10.08 13.10
C LEU A 77 3.24 -10.47 13.90
N LEU A 78 3.76 -9.55 14.70
CA LEU A 78 4.90 -9.80 15.59
C LEU A 78 4.44 -10.34 16.94
N GLY A 79 3.25 -9.95 17.39
CA GLY A 79 2.65 -10.44 18.63
C GLY A 79 1.58 -9.49 19.18
N PHE A 80 1.08 -9.81 20.36
CA PHE A 80 0.11 -9.00 21.08
C PHE A 80 0.62 -8.63 22.47
N GLU A 81 0.30 -7.42 22.90
CA GLU A 81 0.67 -6.87 24.21
C GLU A 81 -0.52 -6.09 24.79
N GLU A 82 -0.46 -5.76 26.08
CA GLU A 82 -1.43 -4.88 26.73
C GLU A 82 -0.82 -3.53 27.05
N VAL A 83 -1.60 -2.47 26.82
CA VAL A 83 -1.19 -1.10 27.14
C VAL A 83 -2.29 -0.45 27.97
N SER A 84 -1.92 0.16 29.09
CA SER A 84 -2.82 0.96 29.90
C SER A 84 -2.93 2.38 29.34
N LEU A 85 -4.12 2.77 28.89
CA LEU A 85 -4.42 4.10 28.37
C LEU A 85 -5.58 4.69 29.18
N GLY A 86 -5.35 5.81 29.86
CA GLY A 86 -6.39 6.49 30.65
C GLY A 86 -6.97 5.61 31.78
N GLY A 87 -6.17 4.71 32.35
CA GLY A 87 -6.60 3.80 33.42
C GLY A 87 -7.35 2.55 32.95
N LYS A 88 -7.54 2.36 31.65
CA LYS A 88 -8.11 1.14 31.06
C LYS A 88 -7.03 0.36 30.30
N SER A 89 -6.98 -0.96 30.47
CA SER A 89 -6.10 -1.84 29.68
C SER A 89 -6.72 -2.06 28.31
N TYR A 90 -5.92 -1.86 27.26
CA TYR A 90 -6.31 -2.11 25.88
C TYR A 90 -5.42 -3.17 25.27
N ALA A 91 -6.03 -3.97 24.39
CA ALA A 91 -5.29 -4.91 23.60
C ALA A 91 -4.57 -4.23 22.45
N VAL A 92 -3.26 -4.46 22.32
CA VAL A 92 -2.48 -3.99 21.17
C VAL A 92 -1.87 -5.13 20.37
N ALA A 93 -1.79 -4.94 19.06
CA ALA A 93 -1.10 -5.83 18.13
C ALA A 93 0.15 -5.12 17.59
N ASN A 94 1.30 -5.78 17.67
CA ASN A 94 2.55 -5.34 17.09
C ASN A 94 2.67 -5.96 15.70
N ILE A 95 2.78 -5.13 14.66
CA ILE A 95 2.67 -5.57 13.26
C ILE A 95 3.80 -4.93 12.45
N LYS A 96 4.58 -5.74 11.74
CA LYS A 96 5.53 -5.25 10.72
C LYS A 96 4.79 -5.09 9.40
N VAL A 97 4.92 -3.95 8.74
CA VAL A 97 4.17 -3.60 7.52
C VAL A 97 5.10 -3.03 6.44
N LYS A 98 4.90 -3.42 5.18
CA LYS A 98 5.58 -2.80 4.02
C LYS A 98 4.88 -1.47 3.72
N ILE A 99 5.59 -0.37 3.90
CA ILE A 99 5.10 0.99 3.64
C ILE A 99 5.76 1.58 2.42
N VAL A 100 5.08 2.55 1.84
CA VAL A 100 5.59 3.39 0.75
C VAL A 100 5.74 4.81 1.28
N GLU A 101 6.97 5.33 1.21
CA GLU A 101 7.30 6.71 1.50
C GLU A 101 7.23 7.53 0.20
N PHE A 102 6.24 8.41 0.09
CA PHE A 102 6.15 9.32 -1.06
C PHE A 102 7.08 10.51 -0.90
N SER A 103 7.47 11.15 -2.01
CA SER A 103 8.33 12.35 -2.00
C SER A 103 7.80 13.53 -1.17
N SER A 104 6.51 13.50 -0.78
CA SER A 104 5.89 14.44 0.15
C SER A 104 6.19 14.14 1.63
N GLY A 105 6.98 13.12 1.95
CA GLY A 105 7.24 12.63 3.31
C GLY A 105 6.06 11.85 3.92
N ILE A 106 5.03 11.55 3.13
CA ILE A 106 3.84 10.85 3.62
C ILE A 106 4.11 9.34 3.57
N LEU A 107 3.99 8.69 4.72
CA LEU A 107 4.13 7.24 4.88
C LEU A 107 2.76 6.59 4.75
N LYS A 108 2.63 5.60 3.85
CA LYS A 108 1.38 4.86 3.67
C LYS A 108 1.58 3.35 3.64
N TYR A 109 0.62 2.64 4.22
CA TYR A 109 0.40 1.21 3.99
C TYR A 109 -0.86 1.07 3.12
N GLY A 110 -0.70 0.62 1.87
CA GLY A 110 -1.79 0.62 0.88
C GLY A 110 -2.44 2.00 0.75
N LYS A 111 -3.71 2.11 1.15
CA LYS A 111 -4.46 3.38 1.18
C LYS A 111 -4.40 4.15 2.50
N TYR A 112 -3.87 3.54 3.56
CA TYR A 112 -3.87 4.07 4.92
C TYR A 112 -2.60 4.87 5.19
N THR A 113 -2.76 6.14 5.59
CA THR A 113 -1.63 6.96 6.04
C THR A 113 -1.25 6.59 7.46
N LEU A 114 0.04 6.37 7.71
CA LEU A 114 0.56 6.08 9.05
C LEU A 114 0.56 7.36 9.90
N VAL A 115 -0.52 7.56 10.66
CA VAL A 115 -0.70 8.65 11.62
C VAL A 115 -1.37 8.07 12.86
N GLU A 116 -0.92 8.47 14.04
CA GLU A 116 -1.54 8.04 15.30
C GLU A 116 -3.05 8.38 15.31
N GLY A 117 -3.87 7.46 15.82
CA GLY A 117 -5.32 7.54 15.84
C GLY A 117 -6.03 7.09 14.56
N ASN A 118 -5.33 7.00 13.42
CA ASN A 118 -5.94 6.55 12.16
C ASN A 118 -6.38 5.09 12.25
N LYS A 119 -7.50 4.79 11.60
CA LYS A 119 -7.98 3.42 11.45
C LYS A 119 -7.19 2.70 10.37
N ILE A 120 -6.78 1.47 10.64
CA ILE A 120 -6.03 0.61 9.72
C ILE A 120 -6.60 -0.80 9.75
N TYR A 121 -6.42 -1.51 8.65
CA TYR A 121 -6.95 -2.85 8.47
C TYR A 121 -5.88 -3.73 7.83
N PHE A 122 -5.75 -4.95 8.34
CA PHE A 122 -4.91 -6.00 7.80
C PHE A 122 -5.81 -7.17 7.44
N ILE A 123 -5.67 -7.65 6.22
CA ILE A 123 -6.55 -8.67 5.66
C ILE A 123 -5.67 -9.70 4.96
N ASP A 124 -5.93 -10.97 5.25
CA ASP A 124 -5.47 -12.11 4.46
C ASP A 124 -6.66 -13.04 4.13
N SER A 125 -6.38 -14.23 3.63
CA SER A 125 -7.40 -15.22 3.25
C SER A 125 -8.17 -15.82 4.43
N HIS A 126 -7.65 -15.72 5.65
CA HIS A 126 -8.15 -16.36 6.87
C HIS A 126 -8.51 -15.36 7.97
N HIS A 127 -7.90 -14.19 7.97
CA HIS A 127 -7.97 -13.22 9.06
C HIS A 127 -8.31 -11.81 8.56
N PHE A 128 -9.08 -11.12 9.40
CA PHE A 128 -9.36 -9.70 9.29
C PHE A 128 -9.04 -9.04 10.61
N LEU A 129 -8.12 -8.10 10.60
CA LEU A 129 -7.62 -7.42 11.79
C LEU A 129 -7.83 -5.92 11.61
N GLU A 130 -8.63 -5.34 12.50
CA GLU A 130 -9.01 -3.93 12.47
C GLU A 130 -8.55 -3.26 13.76
N GLY A 131 -8.05 -2.03 13.64
CA GLY A 131 -7.76 -1.23 14.81
C GLY A 131 -7.32 0.19 14.47
N ARG A 132 -6.77 0.86 15.48
CA ARG A 132 -6.23 2.21 15.35
C ARG A 132 -4.74 2.23 15.61
N ILE A 133 -4.01 3.00 14.81
CA ILE A 133 -2.58 3.20 14.98
C ILE A 133 -2.35 3.91 16.31
N TYR A 134 -1.69 3.26 17.26
CA TYR A 134 -1.28 3.92 18.50
C TYR A 134 0.08 4.58 18.32
N LYS A 135 1.05 3.84 17.79
CA LYS A 135 2.42 4.30 17.51
C LYS A 135 2.97 3.56 16.31
N TYR A 136 3.98 4.13 15.65
CA TYR A 136 4.72 3.43 14.62
C TYR A 136 6.19 3.86 14.61
N LYS A 137 7.05 2.98 14.10
CA LYS A 137 8.48 3.20 13.91
C LYS A 137 8.88 2.71 12.53
N VAL A 138 9.45 3.60 11.71
CA VAL A 138 10.03 3.20 10.42
C VAL A 138 11.34 2.45 10.68
N LEU A 139 11.52 1.32 10.02
CA LEU A 139 12.74 0.53 10.08
C LEU A 139 13.72 0.99 9.00
N ASP A 140 15.02 0.88 9.30
CA ASP A 140 16.09 1.15 8.32
C ASP A 140 16.20 0.05 7.24
N GLU A 141 15.45 -1.04 7.41
CA GLU A 141 15.35 -2.13 6.45
C GLU A 141 14.63 -1.67 5.17
N LYS A 142 15.35 -1.70 4.06
CA LYS A 142 14.76 -1.49 2.73
C LYS A 142 13.87 -2.69 2.39
N ALA A 143 12.62 -2.43 2.03
CA ALA A 143 11.79 -3.47 1.46
C ALA A 143 12.21 -3.67 -0.01
N PRO A 144 12.35 -4.92 -0.49
CA PRO A 144 12.51 -5.19 -1.92
C PRO A 144 11.32 -4.57 -2.68
N PHE A 145 11.57 -4.09 -3.90
CA PHE A 145 10.56 -3.44 -4.74
C PHE A 145 9.50 -4.43 -5.18
#